data_AF-A0A961JR85-F1
#
_entry.id   AF-A0A961JR85-F1
#
_cell.length_a   1.000
_cell.length_b   1.000
_cell.length_c   1.000
_cell.angle_alpha   90.00
_cell.angle_beta   90.00
_cell.angle_gamma   90.00
#
_symmetry.space_group_name_H-M   'P 1'
#
loop_
_entity.id
_entity.type
_entity.pdbx_description
1 polymer ?
#
loop_
_entity_poly.entity_id
_entity_poly.type
_entity_poly.pdbx_seq_one_letter_code
_entity_poly.pdbx_strand_id
1 'polypeptide(L)'
;MDLSTWLAFVAASLALLVIPGPTVLMAISYSLSRGPRVAFATVAGVTLGDILAMTASLAGLGALVLASATLFTVLKWVGAAYLVFLGVTMLRSADRAALGEVAQVSGESARVFRHACTVTAL
;
A
#
# COMPACT_ATOMS: atom_id res chain seq x y z
N MET A 1 23.97 -11.46 4.10
CA MET A 1 22.70 -12.16 3.80
C MET A 1 23.08 -13.43 3.09
N ASP A 2 22.78 -14.59 3.66
CA ASP A 2 23.04 -15.87 2.98
C ASP A 2 22.18 -15.99 1.73
N LEU A 3 22.68 -16.70 0.71
CA LEU A 3 22.00 -16.85 -0.58
C LEU A 3 20.60 -17.50 -0.41
N SER A 4 20.45 -18.39 0.57
CA SER A 4 19.18 -19.01 0.96
C SER A 4 18.15 -17.98 1.41
N THR A 5 18.55 -17.05 2.29
CA THR A 5 17.68 -15.96 2.77
C THR A 5 17.29 -15.01 1.65
N TRP A 6 18.24 -14.70 0.75
CA TRP A 6 17.96 -13.87 -0.42
C TRP A 6 16.96 -14.54 -1.37
N LEU A 7 17.14 -15.83 -1.68
CA LEU A 7 16.21 -16.59 -2.52
C LEU A 7 14.82 -16.71 -1.87
N ALA A 8 14.75 -16.92 -0.55
CA ALA A 8 13.49 -16.96 0.18
C ALA A 8 12.74 -15.62 0.12
N PHE A 9 13.46 -14.50 0.28
CA PHE A 9 12.90 -13.16 0.13
C PHE A 9 12.38 -12.89 -1.28
N VAL A 10 13.15 -13.27 -2.31
CA VAL A 10 12.73 -13.13 -3.72
C VAL A 10 11.47 -13.95 -3.99
N ALA A 11 11.44 -15.21 -3.55
CA ALA A 11 10.28 -16.09 -3.73
C ALA A 11 9.02 -15.54 -3.04
N ALA A 12 9.15 -15.11 -1.78
CA ALA A 12 8.05 -14.50 -1.04
C ALA A 12 7.55 -13.20 -1.71
N SER A 13 8.48 -12.36 -2.17
CA SER A 13 8.14 -11.10 -2.85
C SER A 13 7.42 -11.36 -4.17
N LEU A 14 7.87 -12.33 -4.97
CA LEU A 14 7.20 -12.75 -6.20
C LEU A 14 5.77 -13.23 -5.92
N ALA A 15 5.59 -14.08 -4.90
CA ALA A 15 4.28 -14.58 -4.53
C ALA A 15 3.31 -13.43 -4.16
N LEU A 16 3.81 -12.40 -3.46
CA LEU A 16 3.03 -11.19 -3.13
C LEU A 16 2.76 -10.31 -4.36
N LEU A 17 3.73 -10.16 -5.27
CA LEU A 17 3.62 -9.26 -6.42
C LEU A 17 2.69 -9.80 -7.51
N VAL A 18 2.52 -11.12 -7.60
CA VAL A 18 1.63 -11.78 -8.56
C VAL A 18 0.16 -11.47 -8.29
N ILE A 19 -0.22 -11.20 -7.03
CA ILE A 19 -1.60 -10.91 -6.66
C ILE A 19 -1.87 -9.42 -6.97
N PRO A 20 -2.69 -9.08 -7.98
CA PRO A 20 -3.00 -7.69 -8.28
C PRO A 20 -3.73 -7.08 -7.08
N GLY A 21 -3.09 -6.13 -6.42
CA GLY A 21 -3.66 -5.46 -5.25
C GLY A 21 -4.87 -4.58 -5.59
N PRO A 22 -5.62 -4.12 -4.58
CA PRO A 22 -6.80 -3.27 -4.76
C PRO A 22 -6.54 -2.03 -5.63
N THR A 23 -5.37 -1.40 -5.45
CA THR A 23 -4.94 -0.21 -6.20
C THR A 23 -4.78 -0.48 -7.70
N VAL A 24 -4.21 -1.64 -8.07
CA VAL A 24 -4.03 -2.03 -9.48
C VAL A 24 -5.38 -2.28 -10.13
N LEU A 25 -6.29 -2.98 -9.43
CA LEU A 25 -7.66 -3.23 -9.89
C LEU A 25 -8.46 -1.92 -10.06
N MET A 26 -8.28 -0.96 -9.14
CA MET A 26 -8.89 0.36 -9.23
C MET A 26 -8.39 1.15 -10.45
N ALA A 27 -7.08 1.17 -10.69
CA ALA A 27 -6.49 1.86 -11.83
C ALA A 27 -6.99 1.31 -13.17
N ILE A 28 -7.10 -0.03 -13.28
CA ILE A 28 -7.68 -0.70 -14.45
C ILE A 28 -9.17 -0.33 -14.59
N SER A 29 -9.94 -0.37 -13.50
CA SER A 29 -11.37 -0.02 -13.54
C SER A 29 -11.60 1.44 -13.96
N TYR A 30 -10.80 2.38 -13.45
CA TYR A 30 -10.90 3.79 -13.82
C TYR A 30 -10.42 4.09 -15.24
N SER A 31 -9.39 3.40 -15.73
CA SER A 31 -8.95 3.57 -17.12
C SER A 31 -10.02 3.09 -18.11
N LEU A 32 -10.71 1.99 -17.78
CA LEU A 32 -11.78 1.42 -18.59
C LEU A 32 -13.10 2.22 -18.49
N SER A 33 -13.47 2.71 -17.30
CA SER A 33 -14.80 3.32 -17.07
C SER A 33 -14.88 4.85 -17.17
N ARG A 34 -13.78 5.59 -16.93
CA ARG A 34 -13.82 7.07 -16.78
C ARG A 34 -12.82 7.83 -17.67
N GLY A 35 -12.11 7.10 -18.53
CA GLY A 35 -11.16 7.67 -19.48
C GLY A 35 -9.80 8.03 -18.87
N PRO A 36 -8.78 8.29 -19.72
CA PRO A 36 -7.39 8.36 -19.29
C PRO A 36 -7.11 9.52 -18.32
N ARG A 37 -7.81 10.66 -18.44
CA ARG A 37 -7.57 11.84 -17.59
C ARG A 37 -7.83 11.59 -16.10
N VAL A 38 -8.89 10.87 -15.75
CA VAL A 38 -9.21 10.55 -14.36
C VAL A 38 -8.29 9.44 -13.83
N ALA A 39 -7.93 8.48 -14.68
CA ALA A 39 -6.96 7.45 -14.35
C ALA A 39 -5.58 8.06 -14.02
N PHE A 40 -5.06 8.98 -14.85
CA PHE A 40 -3.78 9.66 -14.59
C PHE A 40 -3.82 10.48 -13.30
N ALA A 41 -4.90 11.20 -13.02
CA ALA A 41 -5.04 11.96 -11.78
C ALA A 41 -5.07 11.05 -10.53
N THR A 42 -5.68 9.86 -10.65
CA THR A 42 -5.70 8.87 -9.55
C THR A 42 -4.31 8.29 -9.33
N VAL A 43 -3.65 7.82 -10.39
CA VAL A 43 -2.29 7.25 -10.32
C VAL A 43 -1.31 8.27 -9.76
N ALA A 44 -1.33 9.51 -10.24
CA ALA A 44 -0.46 10.57 -9.72
C ALA A 44 -0.72 10.86 -8.24
N GLY A 45 -1.99 10.82 -7.80
CA GLY A 45 -2.36 10.99 -6.40
C GLY A 45 -1.83 9.86 -5.51
N VAL A 46 -2.01 8.61 -5.96
CA VAL A 46 -1.47 7.41 -5.28
C VAL A 46 0.05 7.49 -5.19
N THR A 47 0.76 7.73 -6.30
CA THR A 47 2.22 7.82 -6.30
C THR A 47 2.74 8.89 -5.36
N LEU A 48 2.10 10.06 -5.29
CA LEU A 48 2.51 11.10 -4.35
C LEU A 48 2.19 10.74 -2.90
N GLY A 49 1.05 10.09 -2.64
CA GLY A 49 0.72 9.57 -1.32
C GLY A 49 1.76 8.54 -0.86
N ASP A 50 2.14 7.61 -1.73
CA ASP A 50 3.19 6.62 -1.47
C ASP A 50 4.54 7.27 -1.17
N ILE A 51 4.94 8.29 -1.94
CA ILE A 51 6.19 9.03 -1.70
C ILE A 51 6.16 9.73 -0.34
N LEU A 52 5.05 10.38 0.00
CA LEU A 52 4.90 11.07 1.29
C LEU A 52 4.95 10.07 2.45
N ALA A 53 4.20 8.97 2.37
CA ALA A 53 4.16 7.92 3.38
C ALA A 53 5.54 7.25 3.55
N MET A 54 6.22 6.92 2.44
CA MET A 54 7.58 6.38 2.47
C MET A 54 8.55 7.35 3.12
N THR A 55 8.50 8.64 2.76
CA THR A 55 9.40 9.66 3.31
C THR A 55 9.17 9.85 4.81
N ALA A 56 7.90 9.95 5.24
CA ALA A 56 7.54 10.06 6.65
C ALA A 56 7.96 8.81 7.44
N SER A 57 7.76 7.61 6.87
CA SER A 57 8.15 6.35 7.48
C SER A 57 9.67 6.24 7.62
N LEU A 58 10.44 6.58 6.59
CA LEU A 58 11.90 6.56 6.62
C LEU A 58 12.45 7.57 7.64
N ALA A 59 11.91 8.79 7.65
CA ALA A 59 12.30 9.82 8.62
C ALA A 59 11.98 9.39 10.07
N GLY A 60 10.77 8.86 10.30
CA GLY A 60 10.33 8.40 11.62
C GLY A 60 11.10 7.19 12.12
N LEU A 61 11.30 6.17 11.27
CA LEU A 61 12.11 5.00 11.60
C LEU A 61 13.58 5.38 11.83
N GLY A 62 14.14 6.29 11.02
CA GLY A 62 15.51 6.77 11.19
C GLY A 62 15.71 7.48 12.54
N ALA A 63 14.78 8.38 12.90
CA ALA A 63 14.78 9.03 14.21
C ALA A 63 14.63 8.02 15.36
N LEU A 64 13.78 7.00 15.20
CA LEU A 64 13.56 5.96 16.21
C LEU A 64 14.81 5.11 16.45
N VAL A 65 15.51 4.72 15.37
CA VAL A 65 16.76 3.95 15.46
C VAL A 65 17.86 4.74 16.16
N LEU A 66 17.95 6.06 15.90
CA LEU A 66 18.89 6.94 16.59
C LEU A 66 18.54 7.13 18.07
N ALA A 67 17.25 7.10 18.42
CA ALA A 67 16.78 7.29 19.79
C ALA A 67 16.93 6.03 20.67
N SER A 68 16.54 4.85 20.17
CA SER A 68 16.60 3.61 20.97
C SER A 68 16.52 2.32 20.15
N ALA A 69 17.50 1.43 20.35
CA ALA A 69 17.49 0.08 19.76
C ALA A 69 16.36 -0.81 20.30
N THR A 70 16.00 -0.67 21.59
CA THR A 70 14.92 -1.45 22.21
C THR A 70 13.58 -1.10 21.60
N LEU A 71 13.31 0.20 21.42
CA LEU A 71 12.04 0.68 20.87
C LEU A 71 11.88 0.26 19.40
N PHE A 72 12.96 0.31 18.62
CA PHE A 72 12.98 -0.23 17.25
C PHE A 72 12.71 -1.74 17.21
N THR A 73 13.28 -2.51 18.16
CA THR A 73 13.05 -3.96 18.25
C THR A 73 11.60 -4.28 18.57
N VAL A 74 10.98 -3.56 19.53
CA VAL A 74 9.55 -3.70 19.84
C VAL A 74 8.71 -3.38 18.62
N LEU A 75 9.00 -2.26 17.93
CA LEU A 75 8.27 -1.87 16.72
C LEU A 75 8.35 -2.95 15.62
N LYS A 76 9.51 -3.59 15.42
CA LYS A 76 9.65 -4.70 14.47
C LYS A 76 8.73 -5.87 14.79
N TRP A 77 8.63 -6.25 16.06
CA TRP A 77 7.73 -7.33 16.49
C TRP A 77 6.26 -6.94 16.35
N VAL A 78 5.90 -5.71 16.70
CA VAL A 78 4.54 -5.18 16.50
C VAL A 78 4.17 -5.18 15.01
N GLY A 79 5.07 -4.70 14.15
CA GLY A 79 4.88 -4.70 12.69
C GLY A 79 4.73 -6.11 12.12
N ALA A 80 5.55 -7.06 12.58
CA ALA A 80 5.42 -8.46 12.17
C ALA A 80 4.08 -9.07 12.59
N ALA A 81 3.63 -8.83 13.83
CA ALA A 81 2.32 -9.28 14.30
C ALA A 81 1.17 -8.66 13.50
N TYR A 82 1.27 -7.36 13.18
CA TYR A 82 0.29 -6.66 12.36
C TYR A 82 0.19 -7.24 10.94
N LEU A 83 1.32 -7.54 10.29
CA LEU A 83 1.35 -8.18 8.98
C LEU A 83 0.74 -9.59 9.00
N VAL A 84 1.00 -10.38 10.04
CA VAL A 84 0.36 -11.69 10.23
C VAL A 84 -1.15 -11.54 10.38
N PHE A 85 -1.60 -10.60 11.21
CA PHE A 85 -3.02 -10.29 11.36
C PHE A 85 -3.67 -9.88 10.04
N LEU A 86 -3.02 -8.99 9.28
CA LEU A 86 -3.52 -8.52 8.00
C LEU A 86 -3.57 -9.65 6.96
N GLY A 87 -2.52 -10.48 6.89
CA GLY A 87 -2.47 -11.64 6.01
C GLY A 87 -3.58 -12.65 6.31
N VAL A 88 -3.81 -12.98 7.59
CA VAL A 88 -4.92 -13.85 8.01
C VAL A 88 -6.27 -13.23 7.69
N THR A 89 -6.41 -11.91 7.90
CA THR A 89 -7.64 -11.18 7.58
C THR A 89 -7.93 -11.24 6.08
N MET A 90 -6.94 -11.03 5.22
CA MET A 90 -7.11 -11.14 3.76
C MET A 90 -7.51 -12.55 3.32
N LEU A 91 -6.91 -13.59 3.89
CA LEU A 91 -7.29 -14.99 3.60
C LEU A 91 -8.73 -15.30 4.03
N ARG A 92 -9.19 -14.73 5.14
CA ARG A 92 -10.57 -14.91 5.64
C ARG A 92 -11.59 -14.04 4.91
N SER A 93 -11.16 -12.90 4.36
CA SER A 93 -12.02 -11.92 3.68
C SER A 93 -12.10 -12.13 2.17
N ALA A 94 -11.41 -13.15 1.63
CA ALA A 94 -11.34 -13.40 0.18
C ALA A 94 -12.73 -13.52 -0.47
N ASP A 95 -13.73 -14.04 0.24
CA ASP A 95 -15.13 -14.11 -0.24
C ASP A 95 -15.85 -12.74 -0.30
N ARG A 96 -15.37 -11.72 0.44
CA ARG A 96 -15.99 -10.37 0.51
C ARG A 96 -15.19 -9.29 -0.23
N ALA A 97 -13.92 -9.56 -0.54
CA ALA A 97 -13.02 -8.60 -1.18
C ALA A 97 -13.39 -8.30 -2.66
N ALA A 98 -14.37 -9.00 -3.22
CA ALA A 98 -14.74 -8.85 -4.62
C ALA A 98 -15.45 -7.51 -4.95
N LEU A 99 -16.14 -6.82 -4.02
CA LEU A 99 -17.09 -5.76 -4.43
C LEU A 99 -17.32 -4.61 -3.43
N GLY A 100 -16.33 -4.15 -2.68
CA GLY A 100 -16.47 -2.91 -1.88
C GLY A 100 -15.10 -2.37 -1.55
N GLU A 101 -14.70 -1.16 -1.91
CA GLU A 101 -15.43 0.10 -1.87
C GLU A 101 -15.01 0.88 -3.12
N VAL A 102 -15.79 0.79 -4.21
CA VAL A 102 -15.61 1.73 -5.32
C VAL A 102 -16.11 3.06 -4.80
N ALA A 103 -15.25 3.80 -4.11
CA ALA A 103 -15.53 5.18 -3.72
C ALA A 103 -15.98 5.88 -5.00
N GLN A 104 -17.28 6.13 -5.09
CA GLN A 104 -17.91 6.81 -6.21
C GLN A 104 -17.45 8.27 -6.13
N VAL A 105 -16.19 8.54 -6.51
CA VAL A 105 -15.66 9.89 -6.50
C VAL A 105 -16.22 10.60 -7.73
N SER A 106 -17.42 11.16 -7.56
CA SER A 106 -18.00 12.15 -8.45
C SER A 106 -17.31 13.49 -8.22
N GLY A 107 -16.36 13.87 -9.07
CA GLY A 107 -15.74 15.19 -9.01
C GLY A 107 -14.56 15.37 -9.96
N GLU A 108 -14.33 16.63 -10.34
CA GLU A 108 -13.19 17.11 -11.15
C GLU A 108 -11.87 16.43 -10.76
N SER A 109 -10.99 16.18 -11.75
CA SER A 109 -9.71 15.45 -11.59
C SER A 109 -8.86 15.91 -10.39
N ALA A 110 -8.92 17.19 -10.00
CA ALA A 110 -8.22 17.73 -8.84
C ALA A 110 -8.73 17.17 -7.49
N ARG A 111 -10.03 16.92 -7.37
CA ARG A 111 -10.63 16.34 -6.14
C ARG A 111 -10.27 14.86 -6.00
N VAL A 112 -10.28 14.12 -7.11
CA VAL A 112 -9.86 12.71 -7.18
C VAL A 112 -8.39 12.58 -6.80
N PHE A 113 -7.52 13.43 -7.34
CA PHE A 113 -6.10 13.46 -7.01
C PHE A 113 -5.85 13.68 -5.52
N ARG A 114 -6.46 14.72 -4.92
CA ARG A 114 -6.29 14.98 -3.48
C ARG A 114 -6.80 13.82 -2.64
N HIS A 115 -7.96 13.27 -2.98
CA HIS A 115 -8.54 12.18 -2.23
C HIS A 115 -7.67 10.92 -2.28
N ALA A 116 -7.17 10.56 -3.46
CA ALA A 116 -6.25 9.43 -3.63
C ALA A 116 -4.94 9.66 -2.85
N CYS A 117 -4.38 10.87 -2.90
CA CYS A 117 -3.18 11.22 -2.14
C CYS A 117 -3.41 11.12 -0.62
N THR A 118 -4.50 11.67 -0.09
CA THR A 118 -4.79 11.63 1.35
C THR A 118 -5.09 10.22 1.85
N VAL A 119 -5.82 9.41 1.08
CA VAL A 119 -6.14 8.02 1.48
C VAL A 119 -4.90 7.12 1.39
N THR A 120 -4.00 7.38 0.45
CA THR A 120 -2.77 6.57 0.31
C THR A 120 -1.71 6.98 1.32
N ALA A 121 -1.66 8.26 1.70
CA ALA A 121 -0.67 8.78 2.65
C ALA A 121 -0.97 8.46 4.13
N LEU A 122 -2.17 7.98 4.44
CA LEU A 122 -2.72 7.88 5.81
C LEU A 122 -3.11 6.44 6.11
#